data_AF-A0A925XL84-F1
#
_entry.id   AF-A0A925XL84-F1
#
_cell.length_a   1.000
_cell.length_b   1.000
_cell.length_c   1.000
_cell.angle_alpha   90.00
_cell.angle_beta   90.00
_cell.angle_gamma   90.00
#
_symmetry.space_group_name_H-M   'P 1'
#
loop_
_entity.id
_entity.type
_entity.pdbx_description
1 polymer ?
#
loop_
_entity_poly.entity_id
_entity_poly.type
_entity_poly.pdbx_seq_one_letter_code
_entity_poly.pdbx_strand_id
1 'polypeptide(L)'
;PWPSLTIYHNTFVMREAARDVAMGTTGSNRPGHERRLFNNVFLHEARLPGHLPSDPALDVIEDGNLFWSPLADSKQVASLFAKFRASDAFTKSRERYAAGSTTNSLVADPQFQRASNDINQTNDYRPIKGSPILDAGIAIPAEWPDPLRDSDSGKPDLGALPAGVERWRVGP
;
A
#
# COMPACT_ATOMS: atom_id res chain seq x y z
N PRO A 1 3.00 22.76 -13.10
CA PRO A 1 2.40 22.75 -11.75
C PRO A 1 2.50 21.33 -11.20
N TRP A 2 2.83 21.15 -9.92
CA TRP A 2 2.84 19.81 -9.31
C TRP A 2 1.40 19.39 -9.02
N PRO A 3 1.00 18.13 -9.27
CA PRO A 3 -0.36 17.68 -8.96
C PRO A 3 -0.49 17.26 -7.49
N SER A 4 -1.67 17.53 -6.91
CA SER A 4 -2.14 16.75 -5.76
C SER A 4 -2.49 15.35 -6.26
N LEU A 5 -2.06 14.30 -5.55
CA LEU A 5 -2.28 12.92 -6.00
C LEU A 5 -2.85 12.06 -4.88
N THR A 6 -3.83 11.26 -5.27
CA THR A 6 -4.42 10.22 -4.43
C THR A 6 -4.13 8.89 -5.11
N ILE A 7 -3.40 8.02 -4.41
CA ILE A 7 -2.92 6.73 -4.91
C ILE A 7 -3.52 5.66 -4.01
N TYR A 8 -4.48 4.90 -4.52
CA TYR A 8 -5.15 3.89 -3.72
C TYR A 8 -5.58 2.68 -4.52
N HIS A 9 -5.77 1.55 -3.82
CA HIS A 9 -6.15 0.27 -4.43
C HIS A 9 -5.24 -0.11 -5.61
N ASN A 10 -3.92 -0.04 -5.40
CA ASN A 10 -2.93 -0.49 -6.38
C ASN A 10 -2.10 -1.65 -5.83
N THR A 11 -1.67 -2.55 -6.71
CA THR A 11 -0.66 -3.56 -6.41
C THR A 11 0.62 -3.20 -7.16
N PHE A 12 1.65 -2.75 -6.44
CA PHE A 12 2.95 -2.39 -7.00
C PHE A 12 3.92 -3.57 -6.87
N VAL A 13 4.55 -3.93 -7.99
CA VAL A 13 5.54 -5.01 -8.05
C VAL A 13 6.91 -4.39 -8.30
N MET A 14 7.81 -4.47 -7.33
CA MET A 14 9.12 -3.85 -7.35
C MET A 14 10.20 -4.93 -7.28
N ARG A 15 10.75 -5.25 -8.46
CA ARG A 15 11.74 -6.32 -8.63
C ARG A 15 13.14 -5.94 -8.16
N GLU A 16 13.55 -4.71 -8.40
CA GLU A 16 14.91 -4.23 -8.15
C GLU A 16 15.03 -3.55 -6.79
N ALA A 17 16.16 -3.76 -6.09
CA ALA A 17 16.41 -3.17 -4.77
C ALA A 17 16.46 -1.62 -4.77
N ALA A 18 16.75 -1.02 -5.93
CA ALA A 18 16.78 0.43 -6.14
C ALA A 18 15.38 1.05 -6.29
N ARG A 19 14.33 0.23 -6.48
CA ARG A 19 12.95 0.68 -6.57
C ARG A 19 12.25 0.41 -5.24
N ASP A 20 11.81 1.47 -4.58
CA ASP A 20 11.00 1.37 -3.38
C ASP A 20 9.73 2.21 -3.48
N VAL A 21 8.89 2.07 -2.46
CA VAL A 21 7.60 2.76 -2.36
C VAL A 21 7.78 4.27 -2.49
N ALA A 22 8.85 4.82 -1.92
CA ALA A 22 9.04 6.26 -1.85
C ALA A 22 9.27 6.83 -3.24
N MET A 23 10.05 6.17 -4.09
CA MET A 23 10.28 6.63 -5.46
C MET A 23 9.00 6.80 -6.28
N GLY A 24 8.02 5.90 -6.11
CA GLY A 24 6.80 5.88 -6.92
C GLY A 24 5.64 6.69 -6.37
N THR A 25 5.65 7.03 -5.07
CA THR A 25 4.44 7.50 -4.39
C THR A 25 4.63 8.79 -3.60
N THR A 26 5.60 8.83 -2.68
CA THR A 26 5.91 9.98 -1.82
C THR A 26 7.08 10.83 -2.31
N GLY A 27 7.75 10.40 -3.37
CA GLY A 27 8.84 11.12 -4.00
C GLY A 27 8.37 12.46 -4.57
N SER A 28 9.21 13.49 -4.39
CA SER A 28 8.96 14.84 -4.91
C SER A 28 7.71 15.55 -4.35
N ASN A 29 7.24 15.18 -3.15
CA ASN A 29 6.22 15.95 -2.44
C ASN A 29 6.69 17.39 -2.17
N ARG A 30 5.75 18.35 -2.20
CA ARG A 30 6.01 19.79 -2.05
C ARG A 30 4.95 20.43 -1.14
N PRO A 31 5.27 21.50 -0.40
CA PRO A 31 4.27 22.24 0.35
C PRO A 31 3.11 22.71 -0.55
N GLY A 32 1.88 22.63 -0.05
CA GLY A 32 0.67 23.01 -0.81
C GLY A 32 0.17 21.97 -1.81
N HIS A 33 0.80 20.78 -1.88
CA HIS A 33 0.36 19.69 -2.75
C HIS A 33 0.02 18.46 -1.93
N GLU A 34 -1.27 18.13 -1.91
CA GLU A 34 -1.79 16.99 -1.15
C GLU A 34 -1.30 15.66 -1.73
N ARG A 35 -0.96 14.74 -0.84
CA ARG A 35 -0.64 13.36 -1.16
C ARG A 35 -1.38 12.39 -0.24
N ARG A 36 -2.10 11.45 -0.83
CA ARG A 36 -2.86 10.40 -0.11
C ARG A 36 -2.49 9.03 -0.66
N LEU A 37 -2.03 8.13 0.20
CA LEU A 37 -1.67 6.75 -0.16
C LEU A 37 -2.48 5.78 0.71
N PHE A 38 -3.49 5.13 0.14
CA PHE A 38 -4.38 4.26 0.90
C PHE A 38 -4.61 2.91 0.23
N ASN A 39 -4.77 1.85 1.02
CA ASN A 39 -5.21 0.54 0.51
C ASN A 39 -4.32 -0.05 -0.61
N ASN A 40 -3.04 0.30 -0.68
CA ASN A 40 -2.12 -0.26 -1.68
C ASN A 40 -1.38 -1.50 -1.14
N VAL A 41 -0.93 -2.36 -2.05
CA VAL A 41 -0.04 -3.49 -1.78
C VAL A 41 1.30 -3.24 -2.47
N PHE A 42 2.40 -3.27 -1.70
CA PHE A 42 3.76 -3.10 -2.20
C PHE A 42 4.56 -4.40 -2.07
N LEU A 43 4.83 -5.04 -3.21
CA LEU A 43 5.63 -6.26 -3.31
C LEU A 43 7.08 -5.90 -3.65
N HIS A 44 7.96 -5.99 -2.67
CA HIS A 44 9.39 -5.77 -2.86
C HIS A 44 10.15 -7.08 -2.94
N GLU A 45 10.48 -7.54 -4.15
CA GLU A 45 11.05 -8.87 -4.36
C GLU A 45 12.51 -8.97 -3.89
N ALA A 46 13.27 -7.86 -3.91
CA ALA A 46 14.70 -7.85 -3.59
C ALA A 46 15.06 -7.49 -2.14
N ARG A 47 14.18 -6.79 -1.40
CA ARG A 47 14.34 -6.46 0.03
C ARG A 47 13.08 -5.78 0.56
N LEU A 48 12.82 -5.84 1.85
CA LEU A 48 11.87 -4.91 2.49
C LEU A 48 12.56 -3.55 2.68
N PRO A 49 12.09 -2.45 2.07
CA PRO A 49 12.68 -1.14 2.32
C PRO A 49 12.40 -0.69 3.75
N GLY A 50 13.31 0.11 4.30
CA GLY A 50 13.01 0.85 5.52
C GLY A 50 11.89 1.84 5.24
N HIS A 51 10.99 2.02 6.22
CA HIS A 51 9.99 3.07 6.13
C HIS A 51 10.66 4.43 6.31
N LEU A 52 10.43 5.34 5.36
CA LEU A 52 10.89 6.72 5.39
C LEU A 52 9.68 7.60 5.69
N PRO A 53 9.51 8.09 6.93
CA PRO A 53 8.41 8.97 7.25
C PRO A 53 8.43 10.23 6.39
N SER A 54 7.25 10.66 5.96
CA SER A 54 7.11 11.95 5.28
C SER A 54 7.45 13.12 6.21
N ASP A 55 8.00 14.20 5.66
CA ASP A 55 8.23 15.45 6.38
C ASP A 55 6.89 15.95 6.95
N PRO A 56 6.78 16.21 8.27
CA PRO A 56 5.53 16.68 8.89
C PRO A 56 5.04 18.03 8.35
N ALA A 57 5.89 18.83 7.70
CA ALA A 57 5.51 20.07 7.04
C ALA A 57 4.81 19.85 5.68
N LEU A 58 4.90 18.65 5.11
CA LEU A 58 4.26 18.30 3.83
C LEU A 58 2.91 17.63 4.07
N ASP A 59 1.92 17.92 3.23
CA ASP A 59 0.58 17.34 3.32
C ASP A 59 0.52 15.93 2.73
N VAL A 60 1.11 14.97 3.45
CA VAL A 60 1.19 13.56 3.06
C VAL A 60 0.54 12.70 4.13
N ILE A 61 -0.41 11.87 3.71
CA ILE A 61 -0.99 10.81 4.54
C ILE A 61 -0.81 9.49 3.79
N GLU A 62 -0.27 8.51 4.49
CA GLU A 62 -0.21 7.12 4.02
C GLU A 62 -0.77 6.23 5.12
N ASP A 63 -1.75 5.39 4.80
CA ASP A 63 -2.35 4.48 5.79
C ASP A 63 -3.03 3.28 5.11
N GLY A 64 -3.27 2.21 5.86
CA GLY A 64 -3.94 1.02 5.32
C GLY A 64 -3.20 0.42 4.12
N ASN A 65 -1.87 0.50 4.06
CA ASN A 65 -1.10 -0.11 2.98
C ASN A 65 -0.41 -1.40 3.47
N LEU A 66 -0.27 -2.41 2.61
CA LEU A 66 0.51 -3.60 2.91
C LEU A 66 1.90 -3.54 2.26
N PHE A 67 2.91 -3.92 3.03
CA PHE A 67 4.28 -4.08 2.59
C PHE A 67 4.72 -5.52 2.71
N TRP A 68 5.39 -6.04 1.68
CA TRP A 68 5.90 -7.39 1.68
C TRP A 68 7.25 -7.51 0.99
N SER A 69 8.06 -8.45 1.48
CA SER A 69 9.22 -8.96 0.79
C SER A 69 9.45 -10.42 1.19
N PRO A 70 9.77 -11.32 0.23
CA PRO A 70 10.06 -12.72 0.55
C PRO A 70 11.38 -12.89 1.33
N LEU A 71 12.22 -11.86 1.34
CA LEU A 71 13.51 -11.84 2.02
C LEU A 71 13.47 -11.14 3.39
N ALA A 72 12.28 -10.69 3.83
CA ALA A 72 12.12 -10.03 5.12
C ALA A 72 12.18 -11.06 6.26
N ASP A 73 13.05 -10.83 7.24
CA ASP A 73 13.01 -11.57 8.49
C ASP A 73 11.95 -11.02 9.47
N SER A 74 11.64 -11.77 10.53
CA SER A 74 10.62 -11.40 11.51
C SER A 74 10.95 -10.08 12.25
N LYS A 75 12.23 -9.74 12.39
CA LYS A 75 12.66 -8.49 13.03
C LYS A 75 12.41 -7.31 12.10
N GLN A 76 12.69 -7.43 10.81
CA GLN A 76 12.37 -6.43 9.81
C GLN A 76 10.86 -6.19 9.74
N VAL A 77 10.07 -7.27 9.70
CA VAL A 77 8.60 -7.21 9.70
C VAL A 77 8.08 -6.46 10.93
N ALA A 78 8.52 -6.84 12.13
CA ALA A 78 8.06 -6.22 13.37
C ALA A 78 8.51 -4.76 13.51
N SER A 79 9.65 -4.38 12.93
CA SER A 79 10.25 -3.06 13.15
C SER A 79 9.90 -2.00 12.11
N LEU A 80 9.32 -2.39 10.96
CA LEU A 80 9.12 -1.47 9.82
C LEU A 80 8.42 -0.16 10.24
N PHE A 81 7.29 -0.26 10.92
CA PHE A 81 6.53 0.91 11.40
C PHE A 81 6.74 1.23 12.87
N ALA A 82 7.29 0.29 13.65
CA ALA A 82 7.38 0.43 15.10
C ALA A 82 8.10 1.72 15.53
N LYS A 83 9.23 2.03 14.89
CA LYS A 83 9.99 3.25 15.19
C LYS A 83 9.22 4.52 14.84
N PHE A 84 8.56 4.54 13.69
CA PHE A 84 7.77 5.70 13.26
C PHE A 84 6.57 5.92 14.17
N ARG A 85 5.79 4.87 14.45
CA ARG A 85 4.61 4.94 15.33
C ARG A 85 4.93 5.36 16.76
N ALA A 86 6.17 5.16 17.22
CA ALA A 86 6.67 5.64 18.51
C ALA A 86 7.26 7.07 18.48
N SER A 87 7.26 7.74 17.33
CA SER A 87 7.91 9.05 17.15
C SER A 87 6.94 10.23 17.26
N ASP A 88 7.48 11.42 17.51
CA ASP A 88 6.71 12.68 17.47
C ASP A 88 6.10 12.96 16.10
N ALA A 89 6.72 12.49 15.02
CA ALA A 89 6.18 12.65 13.68
C ALA A 89 4.85 11.90 13.51
N PHE A 90 4.71 10.73 14.13
CA PHE A 90 3.43 10.00 14.17
C PHE A 90 2.40 10.77 15.00
N THR A 91 2.77 11.26 16.19
CA THR A 91 1.87 12.09 17.01
C THR A 91 1.36 13.31 16.23
N LYS A 92 2.24 14.02 15.52
CA LYS A 92 1.87 15.15 14.66
C LYS A 92 1.01 14.74 13.47
N SER A 93 1.21 13.54 12.92
CA SER A 93 0.34 13.04 11.84
C SER A 93 -1.13 12.93 12.29
N ARG A 94 -1.37 12.69 13.59
CA ARG A 94 -2.73 12.60 14.15
C ARG A 94 -3.49 13.91 14.17
N GLU A 95 -2.78 15.04 14.17
CA GLU A 95 -3.40 16.37 14.09
C GLU A 95 -4.11 16.59 12.75
N ARG A 96 -3.61 15.94 11.68
CA ARG A 96 -4.16 16.03 10.32
C ARG A 96 -5.05 14.84 9.95
N TYR A 97 -4.74 13.68 10.50
CA TYR A 97 -5.45 12.44 10.23
C TYR A 97 -5.59 11.66 11.53
N ALA A 98 -6.77 11.70 12.16
CA ALA A 98 -6.97 11.32 13.57
C ALA A 98 -6.39 9.95 13.98
N ALA A 99 -6.43 8.97 13.08
CA ALA A 99 -5.83 7.64 13.30
C ALA A 99 -4.31 7.72 13.42
N GLY A 100 -3.67 8.55 12.60
CA GLY A 100 -2.22 8.67 12.43
C GLY A 100 -1.74 7.89 11.20
N SER A 101 -0.73 8.42 10.51
CA SER A 101 -0.18 7.76 9.32
C SER A 101 0.33 6.36 9.67
N THR A 102 0.14 5.41 8.77
CA THR A 102 0.52 4.00 8.85
C THR A 102 -0.18 3.20 9.94
N THR A 103 -1.13 3.75 10.69
CA THR A 103 -1.79 3.03 11.81
C THR A 103 -2.37 1.69 11.39
N ASN A 104 -3.06 1.66 10.25
CA ASN A 104 -3.69 0.48 9.68
C ASN A 104 -2.80 -0.23 8.64
N SER A 105 -1.58 0.26 8.39
CA SER A 105 -0.65 -0.40 7.48
C SER A 105 -0.11 -1.72 8.05
N LEU A 106 0.08 -2.69 7.16
CA LEU A 106 0.46 -4.06 7.47
C LEU A 106 1.83 -4.41 6.88
N VAL A 107 2.48 -5.40 7.48
CA VAL A 107 3.65 -6.08 6.90
C VAL A 107 3.39 -7.58 6.96
N ALA A 108 3.00 -8.16 5.82
CA ALA A 108 2.58 -9.55 5.74
C ALA A 108 2.64 -10.04 4.28
N ASP A 109 2.66 -11.36 4.08
CA ASP A 109 2.48 -11.96 2.74
C ASP A 109 1.04 -11.71 2.26
N PRO A 110 0.82 -11.06 1.10
CA PRO A 110 -0.52 -10.80 0.60
C PRO A 110 -1.28 -12.06 0.16
N GLN A 111 -0.62 -13.21 0.03
CA GLN A 111 -1.24 -14.49 -0.31
C GLN A 111 -2.16 -14.40 -1.54
N PHE A 112 -1.57 -14.04 -2.67
CA PHE A 112 -2.28 -14.00 -3.95
C PHE A 112 -2.47 -15.40 -4.55
N GLN A 113 -3.46 -15.54 -5.45
CA GLN A 113 -3.69 -16.76 -6.23
C GLN A 113 -2.42 -17.21 -6.96
N ARG A 114 -1.70 -16.26 -7.57
CA ARG A 114 -0.38 -16.49 -8.17
C ARG A 114 0.38 -15.19 -8.33
N ALA A 115 1.49 -15.03 -7.61
CA ALA A 115 2.45 -13.96 -7.83
C ALA A 115 3.84 -14.56 -8.08
N SER A 116 4.40 -14.31 -9.26
CA SER A 116 5.67 -14.85 -9.73
C SER A 116 6.50 -13.77 -10.41
N ASN A 117 7.81 -13.87 -10.25
CA ASN A 117 8.79 -13.04 -10.94
C ASN A 117 9.16 -13.59 -12.33
N ASP A 118 8.73 -14.81 -12.66
CA ASP A 118 8.91 -15.41 -13.97
C ASP A 118 8.04 -14.69 -15.00
N ILE A 119 8.67 -14.05 -15.99
CA ILE A 119 8.00 -13.32 -17.06
C ILE A 119 7.14 -14.22 -17.96
N ASN A 120 7.40 -15.54 -17.96
CA ASN A 120 6.63 -16.50 -18.73
C ASN A 120 5.36 -16.97 -18.00
N GLN A 121 5.18 -16.58 -16.74
CA GLN A 121 4.02 -16.95 -15.96
C GLN A 121 2.99 -15.82 -15.92
N THR A 122 1.73 -16.20 -16.11
CA THR A 122 0.62 -15.26 -15.96
C THR A 122 0.29 -15.10 -14.48
N ASN A 123 0.60 -13.93 -13.94
CA ASN A 123 0.25 -13.55 -12.57
C ASN A 123 -1.28 -13.37 -12.39
N ASP A 124 -1.73 -13.60 -11.17
CA ASP A 124 -3.10 -13.42 -10.69
C ASP A 124 -3.04 -12.87 -9.26
N TYR A 125 -3.20 -11.55 -9.16
CA TYR A 125 -3.10 -10.79 -7.91
C TYR A 125 -4.42 -10.71 -7.14
N ARG A 126 -5.38 -11.58 -7.43
CA ARG A 126 -6.55 -11.73 -6.56
C ARG A 126 -6.13 -12.44 -5.27
N PRO A 127 -6.65 -12.04 -4.10
CA PRO A 127 -6.36 -12.73 -2.85
C PRO A 127 -6.92 -14.17 -2.83
N ILE A 128 -6.24 -15.06 -2.11
CA ILE A 128 -6.83 -16.35 -1.72
C ILE A 128 -7.63 -16.21 -0.42
N LYS A 129 -8.47 -17.20 -0.11
CA LYS A 129 -9.22 -17.25 1.15
C LYS A 129 -8.27 -17.22 2.34
N GLY A 130 -8.50 -16.29 3.27
CA GLY A 130 -7.69 -16.11 4.48
C GLY A 130 -6.48 -15.20 4.29
N SER A 131 -6.29 -14.62 3.10
CA SER A 131 -5.27 -13.62 2.85
C SER A 131 -5.40 -12.44 3.83
N PRO A 132 -4.29 -11.88 4.33
CA PRO A 132 -4.31 -10.73 5.23
C PRO A 132 -4.72 -9.41 4.54
N ILE A 133 -4.92 -9.39 3.22
CA ILE A 133 -5.43 -8.21 2.52
C ILE A 133 -6.96 -8.15 2.48
N LEU A 134 -7.64 -9.24 2.82
CA LEU A 134 -9.09 -9.30 2.86
C LEU A 134 -9.64 -8.42 3.98
N ASP A 135 -10.59 -7.53 3.68
CA ASP A 135 -11.23 -6.61 4.64
C ASP A 135 -10.24 -5.76 5.48
N ALA A 136 -9.01 -5.59 5.00
CA ALA A 136 -7.93 -4.95 5.75
C ALA A 136 -7.75 -3.46 5.40
N GLY A 137 -8.46 -2.98 4.38
CA GLY A 137 -8.44 -1.58 3.97
C GLY A 137 -9.16 -0.64 4.92
N ILE A 138 -8.87 0.64 4.74
CA ILE A 138 -9.62 1.74 5.33
C ILE A 138 -10.67 2.24 4.35
N ALA A 139 -11.74 2.85 4.86
CA ALA A 139 -12.72 3.50 4.00
C ALA A 139 -12.06 4.70 3.29
N ILE A 140 -12.31 4.82 1.98
CA ILE A 140 -11.93 5.98 1.18
C ILE A 140 -13.16 6.85 0.88
N PRO A 141 -12.99 8.16 0.64
CA PRO A 141 -14.09 9.06 0.28
C PRO A 141 -14.91 8.54 -0.90
N ALA A 142 -16.24 8.64 -0.80
CA ALA A 142 -17.16 8.05 -1.76
C ALA A 142 -17.07 8.72 -3.15
N GLU A 143 -16.67 9.99 -3.19
CA GLU A 143 -16.48 10.78 -4.40
C GLU A 143 -15.22 10.40 -5.18
N TRP A 144 -14.30 9.63 -4.59
CA TRP A 144 -13.11 9.16 -5.30
C TRP A 144 -13.47 8.01 -6.24
N PRO A 145 -12.95 8.00 -7.49
CA PRO A 145 -13.31 7.01 -8.49
C PRO A 145 -12.75 5.63 -8.12
N ASP A 146 -13.64 4.67 -7.93
CA ASP A 146 -13.28 3.28 -7.63
C ASP A 146 -14.23 2.34 -8.37
N PRO A 147 -13.81 1.81 -9.54
CA PRO A 147 -14.69 1.00 -10.39
C PRO A 147 -15.00 -0.38 -9.79
N LEU A 148 -14.26 -0.83 -8.77
CA LEU A 148 -14.44 -2.14 -8.13
C LEU A 148 -15.05 -2.05 -6.74
N ARG A 149 -15.43 -0.86 -6.27
CA ARG A 149 -16.00 -0.65 -4.93
C ARG A 149 -17.13 -1.62 -4.59
N ASP A 150 -18.06 -1.81 -5.52
CA ASP A 150 -19.24 -2.66 -5.31
C ASP A 150 -18.91 -4.17 -5.37
N SER A 151 -17.67 -4.52 -5.73
CA SER A 151 -17.18 -5.91 -5.71
C SER A 151 -16.65 -6.33 -4.34
N ASP A 152 -16.29 -5.38 -3.48
CA ASP A 152 -15.91 -5.66 -2.09
C ASP A 152 -17.15 -5.87 -1.21
N SER A 153 -17.06 -6.82 -0.28
CA SER A 153 -18.07 -7.00 0.75
C SER A 153 -17.49 -6.61 2.10
N GLY A 154 -17.95 -5.50 2.69
CA GLY A 154 -17.49 -5.07 4.01
C GLY A 154 -16.48 -3.94 3.94
N LYS A 155 -15.28 -4.15 4.49
CA LYS A 155 -14.18 -3.19 4.36
C LYS A 155 -13.50 -3.42 3.02
N PRO A 156 -12.89 -2.39 2.42
CA PRO A 156 -12.17 -2.58 1.17
C PRO A 156 -11.02 -3.59 1.33
N ASP A 157 -10.82 -4.46 0.34
CA ASP A 157 -9.62 -5.28 0.26
C ASP A 157 -8.40 -4.40 -0.10
N LEU A 158 -7.20 -4.79 0.32
CA LEU A 158 -5.98 -4.08 -0.10
C LEU A 158 -5.56 -4.51 -1.50
N GLY A 159 -5.03 -3.55 -2.27
CA GLY A 159 -4.48 -3.80 -3.59
C GLY A 159 -5.48 -3.54 -4.72
N ALA A 160 -5.09 -3.95 -5.94
CA ALA A 160 -5.82 -3.61 -7.16
C ALA A 160 -7.03 -4.47 -7.46
N LEU A 161 -7.07 -5.71 -6.97
CA LEU A 161 -8.11 -6.68 -7.30
C LEU A 161 -8.69 -7.25 -6.00
N PRO A 162 -9.93 -6.88 -5.63
CA PRO A 162 -10.58 -7.44 -4.47
C PRO A 162 -10.94 -8.92 -4.68
N ALA A 163 -11.31 -9.60 -3.60
CA ALA A 163 -11.75 -10.99 -3.68
C ALA A 163 -12.98 -11.15 -4.58
N GLY A 164 -13.06 -12.29 -5.28
CA GLY A 164 -14.24 -12.66 -6.05
C GLY A 164 -14.38 -11.99 -7.42
N VAL A 165 -13.57 -10.98 -7.76
CA VAL A 165 -13.62 -10.38 -9.10
C VAL A 165 -13.13 -11.35 -10.18
N GLU A 166 -13.67 -11.15 -11.38
CA GLU A 166 -13.17 -11.84 -12.56
C GLU A 166 -11.72 -11.44 -12.83
N ARG A 167 -10.92 -12.43 -13.25
CA ARG A 167 -9.54 -12.18 -13.65
C ARG A 167 -9.52 -11.27 -14.88
N TRP A 168 -8.88 -10.11 -14.74
CA TRP A 168 -8.62 -9.25 -15.88
C TRP A 168 -7.65 -9.90 -16.86
N ARG A 169 -7.97 -9.76 -18.15
CA ARG A 169 -7.09 -10.12 -19.26
C ARG A 169 -6.59 -8.84 -19.91
N VAL A 170 -5.28 -8.73 -20.07
CA VAL A 170 -4.65 -7.64 -20.80
C VAL A 170 -3.88 -8.27 -21.96
N GLY A 171 -4.21 -7.88 -23.19
CA GLY A 171 -3.69 -8.49 -24.40
C GLY A 171 -4.45 -9.74 -24.85
N PRO A 172 -4.16 -10.23 -26.08
CA PRO A 172 -4.74 -11.45 -26.63
C PRO A 172 -4.27 -12.72 -25.89
#